data_AF-A0A949K0R6-F1
#
_entry.id   AF-A0A949K0R6-F1
#
_cell.length_a   1.000
_cell.length_b   1.000
_cell.length_c   1.000
_cell.angle_alpha   90.00
_cell.angle_beta   90.00
_cell.angle_gamma   90.00
#
_symmetry.space_group_name_H-M   'P 1'
#
loop_
_entity.id
_entity.type
_entity.pdbx_description
1 polymer ?
#
loop_
_entity_poly.entity_id
_entity_poly.type
_entity_poly.pdbx_seq_one_letter_code
_entity_poly.pdbx_strand_id
1 'polypeptide(L)'
;MVNGWKKRKERADAQKGYTMIVVMCLMCLFVALSLSILLSATLIVSRANQSFAQEQSRISAITFSEWLKGQLGTDPGESAFCAKINEQLEDPSWMDYDPGTVGHGASETIKKTDAVLQPDDPAFPANEKFGHISTQVYWETSDRNDPDKLHCELVIVVKCEVDDQQYSITGRYEKTYRAVEQGQAVTKDDWLGTWSPSGRE
;
A
#
# COMPACT_ATOMS: atom_id res chain seq x y z
N MET A 1 17.57 -71.10 51.29
CA MET A 1 17.69 -69.62 51.24
C MET A 1 17.92 -69.01 49.84
N VAL A 2 18.10 -69.80 48.78
CA VAL A 2 18.49 -69.32 47.43
C VAL A 2 17.36 -68.61 46.64
N ASN A 3 16.08 -68.92 46.92
CA ASN A 3 14.94 -68.40 46.14
C ASN A 3 14.62 -66.91 46.36
N GLY A 4 15.07 -66.31 47.47
CA GLY A 4 14.85 -64.89 47.77
C GLY A 4 15.77 -63.93 46.99
N TRP A 5 16.93 -64.41 46.52
CA TRP A 5 17.88 -63.62 45.72
C TRP A 5 17.46 -63.59 44.25
N LYS A 6 16.95 -64.70 43.72
CA LYS A 6 16.39 -64.78 42.36
C LYS A 6 15.19 -63.83 42.18
N LYS A 7 14.24 -63.85 43.12
CA LYS A 7 13.07 -62.95 43.13
C LYS A 7 13.44 -61.46 43.31
N ARG A 8 14.53 -61.14 44.00
CA ARG A 8 15.02 -59.74 44.11
C ARG A 8 15.68 -59.26 42.83
N LYS A 9 16.42 -60.14 42.15
CA LYS A 9 17.07 -59.84 40.87
C LYS A 9 16.04 -59.63 39.74
N GLU A 10 15.02 -60.48 39.65
CA GLU A 10 13.91 -60.29 38.69
C GLU A 10 13.12 -59.01 38.93
N ARG A 11 12.86 -58.62 40.19
CA ARG A 11 12.21 -57.32 40.48
C ARG A 11 13.09 -56.14 40.12
N ALA A 12 14.40 -56.22 40.36
CA ALA A 12 15.35 -55.16 40.00
C ALA A 12 15.46 -55.02 38.47
N ASP A 13 15.48 -56.12 37.73
CA ASP A 13 15.50 -56.12 36.26
C ASP A 13 14.17 -55.62 35.65
N ALA A 14 13.03 -56.00 36.23
CA ALA A 14 11.72 -55.46 35.85
C ALA A 14 11.58 -53.95 36.14
N GLN A 15 12.09 -53.48 37.28
CA GLN A 15 12.11 -52.06 37.64
C GLN A 15 13.03 -51.26 36.71
N LYS A 16 14.14 -51.84 36.24
CA LYS A 16 15.03 -51.27 35.22
C LYS A 16 14.32 -51.06 33.88
N GLY A 17 13.54 -52.06 33.44
CA GLY A 17 12.72 -51.97 32.23
C GLY A 17 11.63 -50.90 32.33
N TYR A 18 10.93 -50.82 33.45
CA TYR A 18 9.90 -49.79 33.70
C TYR A 18 10.50 -48.37 33.74
N THR A 19 11.65 -48.20 34.41
CA THR A 19 12.33 -46.89 34.50
C THR A 19 12.80 -46.41 33.12
N MET A 20 13.28 -47.33 32.27
CA MET A 20 13.68 -47.02 30.90
C MET A 20 12.49 -46.54 30.04
N ILE A 21 11.31 -47.14 30.19
CA ILE A 21 10.08 -46.72 29.50
C ILE A 21 9.67 -45.31 29.94
N VAL A 22 9.68 -45.03 31.25
CA VAL A 22 9.29 -43.70 31.78
C VAL A 22 10.22 -42.61 31.25
N VAL A 23 11.54 -42.85 31.23
CA VAL A 23 12.51 -41.89 30.67
C VAL A 23 12.26 -41.64 29.19
N MET A 24 11.99 -42.69 28.41
CA MET A 24 11.68 -42.56 26.98
C MET A 24 10.40 -41.74 26.76
N CYS A 25 9.35 -41.97 27.57
CA CYS A 25 8.14 -41.16 27.54
C CYS A 25 8.41 -39.69 27.89
N LEU A 26 9.22 -39.41 28.91
CA LEU A 26 9.58 -38.04 29.27
C LEU A 26 10.36 -37.35 28.14
N MET A 27 11.30 -38.04 27.51
CA MET A 27 12.03 -37.50 26.35
C MET A 27 11.08 -37.20 25.18
N CYS A 28 10.17 -38.11 24.85
CA CYS A 28 9.15 -37.87 23.82
C CYS A 28 8.26 -36.67 24.16
N LEU A 29 7.86 -36.50 25.43
CA LEU A 29 7.08 -35.34 25.88
C LEU A 29 7.87 -34.03 25.73
N PHE A 30 9.15 -34.00 26.11
CA PHE A 30 9.99 -32.82 25.94
C PHE A 30 10.17 -32.44 24.47
N VAL A 31 10.34 -33.42 23.58
CA VAL A 31 10.44 -33.20 22.14
C VAL A 31 9.10 -32.69 21.58
N ALA A 32 7.98 -33.26 21.99
CA ALA A 32 6.66 -32.78 21.58
C ALA A 32 6.39 -31.33 22.03
N LEU A 33 6.79 -30.99 23.27
CA LEU A 33 6.67 -29.64 23.80
C LEU A 33 7.58 -28.65 23.07
N SER A 34 8.82 -29.02 22.75
CA SER A 34 9.73 -28.14 22.00
C SER A 34 9.23 -27.87 20.58
N LEU A 35 8.70 -28.89 19.89
CA LEU A 35 8.05 -28.74 18.59
C LEU A 35 6.82 -27.82 18.67
N SER A 36 6.00 -27.94 19.71
CA SER A 36 4.83 -27.08 19.92
C SER A 36 5.22 -25.61 20.14
N ILE A 37 6.30 -25.36 20.89
CA ILE A 37 6.82 -24.01 21.12
C ILE A 37 7.40 -23.43 19.83
N LEU A 38 8.20 -24.20 19.10
CA LEU A 38 8.76 -23.79 17.81
C LEU A 38 7.67 -23.44 16.81
N LEU A 39 6.64 -24.28 16.69
CA LEU A 39 5.50 -24.00 15.82
C LEU A 39 4.78 -22.70 16.22
N SER A 40 4.55 -22.51 17.52
CA SER A 40 3.91 -21.29 18.03
C SER A 40 4.77 -20.05 17.74
N ALA A 41 6.09 -20.15 17.91
CA ALA A 41 7.02 -19.06 17.59
C ALA A 41 7.02 -18.74 16.10
N THR A 42 7.04 -19.74 15.22
CA THR A 42 6.95 -19.55 13.76
C THR A 42 5.66 -18.85 13.36
N LEU A 43 4.53 -19.22 13.95
CA LEU A 43 3.25 -18.56 13.69
C LEU A 43 3.25 -17.09 14.14
N ILE A 44 3.83 -16.79 15.30
CA ILE A 44 3.97 -15.41 15.80
C ILE A 44 4.84 -14.59 14.84
N VAL A 45 5.99 -15.13 14.41
CA VAL A 45 6.90 -14.46 13.48
C VAL A 45 6.24 -14.24 12.11
N SER A 46 5.54 -15.24 11.58
CA SER A 46 4.82 -15.11 10.31
C SER A 46 3.77 -14.01 10.36
N ARG A 47 2.99 -13.93 11.45
CA ARG A 47 2.00 -12.86 11.65
C ARG A 47 2.66 -11.49 11.82
N ALA A 48 3.78 -11.43 12.54
CA ALA A 48 4.54 -10.19 12.70
C ALA A 48 5.08 -9.68 11.36
N ASN A 49 5.60 -10.57 10.50
CA ASN A 49 6.05 -10.21 9.16
C ASN A 49 4.90 -9.70 8.29
N GLN A 50 3.74 -10.36 8.32
CA GLN A 50 2.57 -9.89 7.59
C GLN A 50 2.10 -8.51 8.06
N SER A 51 2.04 -8.30 9.38
CA SER A 51 1.68 -6.99 9.95
C SER A 51 2.69 -5.91 9.60
N PHE A 52 3.99 -6.25 9.55
CA PHE A 52 5.04 -5.32 9.15
C PHE A 52 4.90 -4.93 7.67
N ALA A 53 4.71 -5.91 6.79
CA ALA A 53 4.50 -5.67 5.36
C ALA A 53 3.26 -4.81 5.10
N GLN A 54 2.16 -5.06 5.83
CA GLN A 54 0.95 -4.25 5.76
C GLN A 54 1.23 -2.79 6.15
N GLU A 55 1.91 -2.57 7.28
CA GLU A 55 2.22 -1.22 7.74
C GLU A 55 3.22 -0.51 6.81
N GLN A 56 4.20 -1.24 6.28
CA GLN A 56 5.15 -0.70 5.30
C GLN A 56 4.45 -0.26 4.02
N SER A 57 3.54 -1.09 3.48
CA SER A 57 2.76 -0.72 2.28
C SER A 57 1.91 0.54 2.52
N ARG A 58 1.30 0.64 3.71
CA ARG A 58 0.52 1.80 4.13
C ARG A 58 1.35 3.07 4.21
N ILE A 59 2.47 3.03 4.94
CA ILE A 59 3.39 4.17 5.10
C ILE A 59 3.92 4.62 3.74
N SER A 60 4.27 3.67 2.88
CA SER A 60 4.83 3.96 1.56
C SER A 60 3.82 4.68 0.67
N ALA A 61 2.58 4.18 0.60
CA ALA A 61 1.51 4.82 -0.17
C ALA A 61 1.17 6.23 0.34
N ILE A 62 1.09 6.41 1.67
CA ILE A 62 0.80 7.72 2.27
C ILE A 62 1.93 8.72 2.01
N THR A 63 3.18 8.29 2.23
CA THR A 63 4.36 9.14 2.01
C THR A 63 4.44 9.57 0.55
N PHE A 64 4.17 8.64 -0.38
CA PHE A 64 4.13 8.94 -1.80
C PHE A 64 2.98 9.90 -2.17
N SER A 65 1.78 9.68 -1.63
CA SER A 65 0.64 10.58 -1.81
C SER A 65 0.93 12.00 -1.30
N GLU A 66 1.62 12.13 -0.17
CA GLU A 66 2.02 13.43 0.38
C GLU A 66 3.08 14.12 -0.47
N TRP A 67 4.06 13.37 -0.98
CA TRP A 67 5.03 13.89 -1.94
C TRP A 67 4.35 14.38 -3.22
N LEU A 68 3.42 13.59 -3.78
CA LEU A 68 2.62 13.98 -4.96
C LEU A 68 1.81 15.25 -4.72
N LYS A 69 1.19 15.37 -3.55
CA LYS A 69 0.47 16.59 -3.14
C LYS A 69 1.41 17.80 -3.12
N GLY A 70 2.64 17.66 -2.64
CA GLY A 70 3.64 18.72 -2.67
C GLY A 70 3.97 19.14 -4.10
N GLN A 71 4.23 18.18 -4.99
CA GLN A 71 4.53 18.43 -6.40
C GLN A 71 3.39 19.14 -7.14
N LEU A 72 2.14 18.73 -6.89
CA LEU A 72 0.95 19.30 -7.49
C LEU A 72 0.60 20.72 -6.99
N GLY A 73 0.97 21.02 -5.74
CA GLY A 73 0.78 22.35 -5.15
C GLY A 73 1.87 23.36 -5.56
N THR A 74 2.96 22.90 -6.15
CA THR A 74 4.05 23.73 -6.67
C THR A 74 3.76 24.18 -8.09
N ASP A 75 4.20 25.39 -8.43
CA ASP A 75 4.03 25.95 -9.77
C ASP A 75 4.60 25.02 -10.86
N PRO A 76 3.96 24.94 -12.04
CA PRO A 76 4.37 24.04 -13.12
C PRO A 76 5.76 24.37 -13.69
N GLY A 77 6.31 25.56 -13.40
CA GLY A 77 7.69 25.91 -13.75
C GLY A 77 8.75 25.24 -12.85
N GLU A 78 8.37 24.78 -11.67
CA GLU A 78 9.27 24.16 -10.67
C GLU A 78 9.02 22.66 -10.52
N SER A 79 7.77 22.19 -10.71
CA SER A 79 7.44 20.77 -10.66
C SER A 79 7.21 20.18 -12.06
N ALA A 80 8.12 19.32 -12.49
CA ALA A 80 7.98 18.53 -13.72
C ALA A 80 6.74 17.61 -13.71
N PHE A 81 6.34 17.13 -12.52
CA PHE A 81 5.13 16.32 -12.38
C PHE A 81 3.88 17.15 -12.68
N CYS A 82 3.77 18.33 -12.06
CA CYS A 82 2.65 19.25 -12.27
C CYS A 82 2.54 19.68 -13.73
N ALA A 83 3.67 20.06 -14.36
CA ALA A 83 3.73 20.42 -15.77
C ALA A 83 3.22 19.30 -16.68
N LYS A 84 3.66 18.06 -16.45
CA LYS A 84 3.25 16.91 -17.25
C LYS A 84 1.77 16.58 -17.08
N ILE A 85 1.21 16.68 -15.88
CA ILE A 85 -0.23 16.49 -15.66
C ILE A 85 -1.04 17.53 -16.43
N ASN A 86 -0.60 18.80 -16.40
CA ASN A 86 -1.27 19.88 -17.12
C ASN A 86 -1.21 19.69 -18.63
N GLU A 87 -0.05 19.33 -19.18
CA GLU A 87 0.12 19.00 -20.61
C GLU A 87 -0.80 17.85 -21.01
N GLN A 88 -0.88 16.80 -20.18
CA GLN A 88 -1.77 15.68 -20.45
C GLN A 88 -3.24 16.09 -20.39
N LEU A 89 -3.63 17.00 -19.49
CA LEU A 89 -5.01 17.50 -19.37
C LEU A 89 -5.43 18.36 -20.58
N GLU A 90 -4.47 19.03 -21.22
CA GLU A 90 -4.70 19.77 -22.47
C GLU A 90 -4.80 18.86 -23.70
N ASP A 91 -4.37 17.59 -23.58
CA ASP A 91 -4.48 16.61 -24.64
C ASP A 91 -5.95 16.20 -24.86
N PRO A 92 -6.54 16.47 -26.04
CA PRO A 92 -7.93 16.12 -26.33
C PRO A 92 -8.19 14.60 -26.36
N SER A 93 -7.15 13.77 -26.35
CA SER A 93 -7.29 12.32 -26.23
C SER A 93 -7.58 11.86 -24.80
N TRP A 94 -7.30 12.67 -23.78
CA TRP A 94 -7.56 12.31 -22.39
C TRP A 94 -8.98 12.69 -21.97
N MET A 95 -9.92 11.78 -22.21
CA MET A 95 -11.32 11.96 -21.83
C MET A 95 -11.53 11.90 -20.31
N ASP A 96 -12.59 12.57 -19.83
CA ASP A 96 -13.05 12.49 -18.44
C ASP A 96 -13.49 11.08 -18.10
N TYR A 97 -13.14 10.61 -16.89
CA TYR A 97 -13.68 9.36 -16.38
C TYR A 97 -15.15 9.56 -16.00
N ASP A 98 -16.01 8.82 -16.68
CA ASP A 98 -17.44 8.73 -16.39
C ASP A 98 -17.90 7.29 -16.64
N PRO A 99 -18.17 6.51 -15.59
CA PRO A 99 -18.61 5.12 -15.72
C PRO A 99 -19.98 4.98 -16.40
N GLY A 100 -20.75 6.07 -16.52
CA GLY A 100 -22.05 6.11 -17.19
C GLY A 100 -21.99 6.32 -18.70
N THR A 101 -20.84 6.72 -19.25
CA THR A 101 -20.70 7.09 -20.67
C THR A 101 -19.80 6.13 -21.44
N VAL A 102 -20.27 5.70 -22.62
CA VAL A 102 -19.49 4.83 -23.52
C VAL A 102 -18.23 5.57 -23.98
N GLY A 103 -17.07 4.94 -23.78
CA GLY A 103 -15.76 5.51 -24.11
C GLY A 103 -15.10 6.32 -22.98
N HIS A 104 -15.78 6.48 -21.85
CA HIS A 104 -15.28 7.22 -20.68
C HIS A 104 -14.98 6.30 -19.48
N GLY A 105 -15.05 4.99 -19.71
CA GLY A 105 -14.81 3.98 -18.70
C GLY A 105 -13.32 3.84 -18.32
N ALA A 106 -13.08 3.09 -17.24
CA ALA A 106 -11.77 2.92 -16.62
C ALA A 106 -10.64 2.49 -17.59
N SER A 107 -10.95 1.73 -18.64
CA SER A 107 -9.95 1.24 -19.60
C SER A 107 -9.40 2.32 -20.53
N GLU A 108 -10.13 3.41 -20.73
CA GLU A 108 -9.84 4.43 -21.74
C GLU A 108 -9.34 5.74 -21.12
N THR A 109 -9.76 6.04 -19.89
CA THR A 109 -9.51 7.33 -19.22
C THR A 109 -8.53 7.24 -18.06
N ILE A 110 -8.36 6.06 -17.46
CA ILE A 110 -7.39 5.85 -16.39
C ILE A 110 -6.01 5.60 -16.99
N LYS A 111 -5.13 6.57 -16.81
CA LYS A 111 -3.72 6.42 -17.13
C LYS A 111 -3.05 5.65 -15.98
N LYS A 112 -2.84 4.36 -16.23
CA LYS A 112 -2.07 3.47 -15.34
C LYS A 112 -0.59 3.63 -15.64
N THR A 113 0.18 3.85 -14.60
CA THR A 113 1.63 4.02 -14.69
C THR A 113 2.26 3.14 -13.62
N ASP A 114 2.87 2.01 -14.05
CA ASP A 114 3.59 1.04 -13.21
C ASP A 114 4.98 1.52 -12.80
N ALA A 115 5.45 2.60 -13.39
CA ALA A 115 6.71 3.21 -13.09
C ALA A 115 6.44 4.67 -12.80
N VAL A 116 6.54 5.05 -11.53
CA VAL A 116 7.23 6.26 -11.09
C VAL A 116 7.27 7.28 -12.23
N LEU A 117 6.42 8.31 -12.18
CA LEU A 117 6.87 9.60 -12.67
C LEU A 117 8.13 9.86 -11.84
N GLN A 118 9.27 9.39 -12.34
CA GLN A 118 10.58 9.76 -11.86
C GLN A 118 10.67 11.17 -12.39
N PRO A 119 10.44 12.22 -11.58
CA PRO A 119 11.41 13.27 -11.72
C PRO A 119 12.75 12.58 -11.47
N ASP A 120 13.76 12.94 -12.22
CA ASP A 120 15.15 12.57 -11.94
C ASP A 120 15.63 13.20 -10.60
N ASP A 121 14.73 13.29 -9.61
CA ASP A 121 14.89 13.95 -8.34
C ASP A 121 15.60 12.99 -7.39
N PRO A 122 16.86 13.29 -7.03
CA PRO A 122 17.63 12.50 -6.09
C PRO A 122 17.00 12.47 -4.68
N ALA A 123 15.94 13.25 -4.42
CA ALA A 123 15.16 13.19 -3.20
C ALA A 123 14.22 11.97 -3.12
N PHE A 124 13.99 11.24 -4.22
CA PHE A 124 13.11 10.08 -4.20
C PHE A 124 13.84 8.82 -3.74
N PRO A 125 13.36 8.13 -2.69
CA PRO A 125 13.96 6.88 -2.28
C PRO A 125 13.61 5.78 -3.29
N ALA A 126 14.64 5.18 -3.89
CA ALA A 126 14.52 4.07 -4.81
C ALA A 126 13.53 2.99 -4.29
N ASN A 127 12.74 2.43 -5.23
CA ASN A 127 11.69 1.41 -5.03
C ASN A 127 12.08 0.26 -4.07
N GLU A 128 13.37 -0.03 -3.89
CA GLU A 128 13.85 -1.08 -2.98
C GLU A 128 13.42 -0.91 -1.51
N LYS A 129 13.19 0.32 -1.02
CA LYS A 129 12.79 0.54 0.38
C LYS A 129 11.29 0.62 0.63
N PHE A 130 10.50 0.92 -0.40
CA PHE A 130 9.08 1.27 -0.28
C PHE A 130 8.14 0.26 -0.94
N GLY A 131 8.67 -0.86 -1.46
CA GLY A 131 7.88 -1.86 -2.17
C GLY A 131 7.54 -1.43 -3.60
N HIS A 132 6.64 -2.18 -4.23
CA HIS A 132 6.18 -1.84 -5.57
C HIS A 132 5.07 -0.79 -5.49
N ILE A 133 5.34 0.43 -5.98
CA ILE A 133 4.37 1.52 -6.03
C ILE A 133 3.84 1.63 -7.47
N SER A 134 2.52 1.54 -7.62
CA SER A 134 1.79 1.78 -8.87
C SER A 134 0.85 2.97 -8.68
N THR A 135 0.72 3.80 -9.72
CA THR A 135 -0.14 5.00 -9.67
C THR A 135 -1.14 4.97 -10.82
N GLN A 136 -2.37 5.33 -10.52
CA GLN A 136 -3.43 5.52 -11.50
C GLN A 136 -3.91 6.96 -11.42
N VAL A 137 -3.98 7.62 -12.58
CA VAL A 137 -4.42 9.01 -12.67
C VAL A 137 -5.58 9.11 -13.65
N TYR A 138 -6.64 9.79 -13.23
CA TYR A 138 -7.77 10.16 -14.07
C TYR A 138 -8.35 11.48 -13.57
N TRP A 139 -9.23 12.09 -14.35
CA TRP A 139 -9.94 13.29 -13.96
C TRP A 139 -11.43 13.10 -14.20
N GLU A 140 -12.24 13.69 -13.34
CA GLU A 140 -13.70 13.64 -13.38
C GLU A 140 -14.24 15.07 -13.55
N THR A 141 -15.40 15.21 -14.18
CA THR A 141 -16.13 16.48 -14.21
C THR A 141 -17.58 16.32 -13.81
N SER A 142 -18.04 17.21 -12.93
CA SER A 142 -19.40 17.20 -12.41
C SER A 142 -20.40 17.93 -13.32
N ASP A 143 -19.92 18.77 -14.26
CA ASP A 143 -20.78 19.63 -15.07
C ASP A 143 -20.36 19.64 -16.54
N ARG A 144 -20.95 18.73 -17.32
CA ARG A 144 -20.67 18.56 -18.76
C ARG A 144 -21.30 19.61 -19.65
N ASN A 145 -22.24 20.40 -19.12
CA ASN A 145 -23.04 21.33 -19.92
C ASN A 145 -22.42 22.72 -20.06
N ASP A 146 -21.37 23.04 -19.30
CA ASP A 146 -20.70 24.35 -19.34
C ASP A 146 -19.17 24.17 -19.49
N PRO A 147 -18.61 24.29 -20.72
CA PRO A 147 -17.18 24.10 -20.97
C PRO A 147 -16.28 25.13 -20.24
N ASP A 148 -16.87 26.24 -19.77
CA ASP A 148 -16.15 27.32 -19.09
C ASP A 148 -16.22 27.22 -17.55
N LYS A 149 -17.09 26.36 -16.99
CA LYS A 149 -17.25 26.10 -15.54
C LYS A 149 -16.94 24.65 -15.16
N LEU A 150 -15.94 24.05 -15.80
CA LEU A 150 -15.51 22.70 -15.46
C LEU A 150 -14.94 22.68 -14.03
N HIS A 151 -15.79 22.32 -13.06
CA HIS A 151 -15.35 21.65 -11.84
C HIS A 151 -14.65 20.37 -12.29
N CYS A 152 -13.33 20.48 -12.45
CA CYS A 152 -12.43 19.43 -12.86
C CYS A 152 -11.73 18.94 -11.61
N GLU A 153 -12.00 17.70 -11.24
CA GLU A 153 -11.35 17.04 -10.11
C GLU A 153 -10.36 16.02 -10.65
N LEU A 154 -9.09 16.19 -10.30
CA LEU A 154 -8.03 15.24 -10.59
C LEU A 154 -8.00 14.19 -9.48
N VAL A 155 -8.07 12.92 -9.86
CA VAL A 155 -8.06 11.79 -8.95
C VAL A 155 -6.79 10.97 -9.19
N ILE A 156 -6.02 10.79 -8.11
CA ILE A 156 -4.78 10.01 -8.14
C ILE A 156 -4.89 8.89 -7.12
N VAL A 157 -4.87 7.65 -7.61
CA VAL A 157 -4.85 6.44 -6.77
C VAL A 157 -3.43 5.93 -6.70
N VAL A 158 -2.87 5.94 -5.50
CA VAL A 158 -1.55 5.38 -5.21
C VAL A 158 -1.76 4.02 -4.58
N LYS A 159 -1.19 2.98 -5.18
CA LYS A 159 -1.23 1.62 -4.67
C LYS A 159 0.19 1.12 -4.40
N CYS A 160 0.42 0.62 -3.20
CA CYS A 160 1.69 0.04 -2.78
C CYS A 160 1.52 -1.43 -2.43
N GLU A 161 2.49 -2.26 -2.83
CA GLU A 161 2.54 -3.70 -2.57
C GLU A 161 3.89 -4.11 -1.96
N VAL A 162 3.84 -4.80 -0.82
CA VAL A 162 4.99 -5.34 -0.08
C VAL A 162 4.61 -6.74 0.42
N ASP A 163 5.36 -7.77 0.06
CA ASP A 163 5.17 -9.17 0.52
C ASP A 163 3.68 -9.62 0.50
N ASP A 164 3.03 -9.50 -0.66
CA ASP A 164 1.60 -9.80 -0.91
C ASP A 164 0.58 -8.97 -0.11
N GLN A 165 1.03 -8.00 0.70
CA GLN A 165 0.16 -7.00 1.33
C GLN A 165 0.04 -5.78 0.44
N GLN A 166 -1.19 -5.36 0.19
CA GLN A 166 -1.51 -4.23 -0.68
C GLN A 166 -2.24 -3.15 0.12
N TYR A 167 -1.87 -1.90 -0.14
CA TYR A 167 -2.57 -0.74 0.37
C TYR A 167 -2.77 0.28 -0.74
N SER A 168 -3.95 0.88 -0.80
CA SER A 168 -4.26 1.95 -1.76
C SER A 168 -4.81 3.17 -1.04
N ILE A 169 -4.44 4.34 -1.53
CA ILE A 169 -4.96 5.64 -1.09
C ILE A 169 -5.34 6.46 -2.31
N THR A 170 -6.48 7.13 -2.22
CA THR A 170 -7.00 7.99 -3.29
C THR A 170 -6.90 9.44 -2.84
N GLY A 171 -6.13 10.24 -3.59
CA GLY A 171 -6.09 11.68 -3.43
C GLY A 171 -6.98 12.34 -4.47
N ARG A 172 -7.83 13.27 -4.03
CA ARG A 172 -8.63 14.13 -4.91
C ARG A 172 -8.12 15.56 -4.86
N TYR A 173 -8.02 16.19 -6.02
CA TYR A 173 -7.43 17.51 -6.18
C TYR A 173 -8.27 18.39 -7.10
N GLU A 174 -8.49 19.63 -6.71
CA GLU A 174 -9.17 20.65 -7.49
C GLU A 174 -8.17 21.66 -8.07
N LYS A 175 -8.51 22.24 -9.22
CA LYS A 175 -7.72 23.32 -9.83
C LYS A 175 -7.64 24.52 -8.89
N THR A 176 -6.43 25.05 -8.70
CA THR A 176 -6.20 26.27 -7.94
C THR A 176 -6.34 27.49 -8.85
N TYR A 177 -7.20 28.42 -8.45
CA TYR A 177 -7.43 29.65 -9.20
C TYR A 177 -6.89 30.88 -8.46
N ARG A 178 -6.57 31.94 -9.20
CA ARG A 178 -6.24 33.24 -8.63
C ARG A 178 -7.43 33.76 -7.83
N ALA A 179 -7.17 34.26 -6.62
CA ALA A 179 -8.22 34.89 -5.82
C ALA A 179 -8.75 36.13 -6.55
N VAL A 180 -10.05 36.14 -6.85
CA VAL A 180 -10.74 37.27 -7.48
C VAL A 180 -11.47 38.08 -6.41
N GLU A 181 -11.55 39.40 -6.57
CA GLU A 181 -12.28 40.28 -5.65
C GLU A 181 -13.78 39.90 -5.56
N GLN A 182 -14.40 40.17 -4.41
CA GLN A 182 -15.75 39.69 -4.08
C GLN A 182 -16.79 40.02 -5.17
N GLY A 183 -17.34 38.98 -5.79
CA GLY A 183 -18.47 39.08 -6.74
C GLY A 183 -18.12 38.71 -8.19
N GLN A 184 -16.85 38.42 -8.49
CA GLN A 184 -16.43 38.04 -9.84
C GLN A 184 -16.35 36.51 -9.97
N ALA A 185 -16.93 35.97 -11.05
CA ALA A 185 -16.85 34.54 -11.34
C ALA A 185 -15.41 34.20 -11.77
N VAL A 186 -14.85 33.14 -11.18
CA VAL A 186 -13.55 32.59 -11.57
C VAL A 186 -13.67 32.00 -12.98
N THR A 187 -12.81 32.42 -13.90
CA THR A 187 -12.79 31.87 -15.27
C THR A 187 -11.63 30.89 -15.45
N LYS A 188 -11.65 30.13 -16.56
CA LYS A 188 -10.56 29.22 -16.92
C LYS A 188 -9.19 29.91 -17.02
N ASP A 189 -9.17 31.18 -17.40
CA ASP A 189 -7.95 32.00 -17.54
C ASP A 189 -7.31 32.37 -16.19
N ASP A 190 -8.04 32.22 -15.08
CA ASP A 190 -7.52 32.46 -13.72
C ASP A 190 -6.79 31.25 -13.12
N TRP A 191 -6.74 30.12 -13.85
CA TRP A 191 -6.07 28.90 -13.39
C TRP A 191 -4.56 29.10 -13.26
N LEU A 192 -4.01 28.80 -12.08
CA LEU A 192 -2.60 28.96 -11.78
C LEU A 192 -1.73 27.80 -12.29
N GLY A 193 -2.34 26.78 -12.89
CA GLY A 193 -1.62 25.56 -13.27
C GLY A 193 -1.25 24.67 -12.07
N THR A 194 -1.75 24.98 -10.87
CA THR A 194 -1.52 24.19 -9.65
C THR A 194 -2.81 23.55 -9.17
N TRP A 195 -2.67 22.57 -8.28
CA TRP A 195 -3.77 21.75 -7.77
C TRP A 195 -3.78 21.77 -6.25
N SER A 196 -4.97 21.92 -5.68
CA SER A 196 -5.21 21.96 -4.24
C SER A 196 -5.96 20.70 -3.78
N PRO A 197 -5.65 20.15 -2.60
CA PRO A 197 -6.32 18.94 -2.11
C PRO A 197 -7.80 19.25 -1.78
N SER A 198 -8.73 18.54 -2.42
CA SER A 198 -10.17 18.60 -2.12
C SER A 198 -10.60 17.50 -1.13
N GLY A 199 -9.96 16.33 -1.20
CA GLY A 199 -10.31 15.17 -0.37
C GLY A 199 -9.28 14.05 -0.41
N ARG A 200 -9.45 13.07 0.50
CA ARG A 200 -8.64 11.85 0.59
C ARG A 200 -9.54 10.69 1.03
N GLU A 201 -9.47 9.58 0.31
CA GLU A 201 -10.20 8.32 0.56
C GLU A 201 -9.25 7.13 0.72
#